data_AF-A0A1M5GDZ4-F1
#
_entry.id   AF-A0A1M5GDZ4-F1
#
_cell.length_a   1.000
_cell.length_b   1.000
_cell.length_c   1.000
_cell.angle_alpha   90.00
_cell.angle_beta   90.00
_cell.angle_gamma   90.00
#
_symmetry.space_group_name_H-M   'P 1'
#
loop_
_entity.id
_entity.type
_entity.pdbx_description
1 polymer ?
#
loop_
_entity_poly.entity_id
_entity_poly.type
_entity_poly.pdbx_seq_one_letter_code
_entity_poly.pdbx_strand_id
1 'polypeptide(L)'
;MSEEKTKKNSEEVKIIDSENKEIQPVDKKKIRKRKLKNTFFFVVWIYILSSIFITNIDTIIISEFNIAGTLWYIILKTLILSIIFVLVWLKIGNKRFWKNIGLFFLFPIYPGFWIFIKNFIWGIPKYLLEKKYHILLYYYLELFISFFVKIKTNIFKFSLFVLSFILMFELNSKLLYLPISFLVILQIIHIVERTKESFSPMRIFKMSVGDLDDFVKTPNATEKLDEIITESTDSEKSEEEKKYKGMERYLIINEFANAFNFKLKEIINRRIYMFSFLGKALFSFFIAMVYFGAINFCLYKIDPNFYNIDFSPKYFDFFYYSFFTIFPDGTDIEPVSTIAKVTRMAGVSVGVLINLLLLTVYLTISNERFKENLSKLSLITDNYTKGIQNHFEKKYGCNPTDGLKQLNKFGSKIDDILKQVRKHIKT
;
A
#
# COMPACT_ATOMS: atom_id res chain seq x y z
N MET A 1 14.67 64.59 51.36
CA MET A 1 14.42 63.13 51.38
C MET A 1 14.26 62.67 49.94
N SER A 2 15.32 62.06 49.45
CA SER A 2 15.51 61.51 48.11
C SER A 2 14.99 60.07 48.07
N GLU A 3 14.07 59.76 47.17
CA GLU A 3 13.83 58.39 46.72
C GLU A 3 13.99 58.31 45.21
N GLU A 4 15.09 57.66 44.84
CA GLU A 4 15.65 57.48 43.52
C GLU A 4 14.99 56.27 42.86
N LYS A 5 14.08 56.50 41.91
CA LYS A 5 13.50 55.43 41.08
C LYS A 5 14.49 55.03 39.99
N THR A 6 15.21 53.94 40.25
CA THR A 6 16.08 53.25 39.29
C THR A 6 15.24 52.62 38.18
N LYS A 7 15.21 53.29 37.02
CA LYS A 7 14.65 52.79 35.77
C LYS A 7 15.65 51.79 35.18
N LYS A 8 15.38 50.50 35.37
CA LYS A 8 16.19 49.40 34.82
C LYS A 8 16.01 49.35 33.30
N ASN A 9 16.93 49.98 32.56
CA ASN A 9 17.07 49.81 31.11
C ASN A 9 17.44 48.34 30.83
N SER A 10 16.50 47.57 30.31
CA SER A 10 16.81 46.30 29.66
C SER A 10 17.30 46.61 28.25
N GLU A 11 18.62 46.66 28.07
CA GLU A 11 19.25 46.65 26.76
C GLU A 11 18.84 45.37 26.03
N GLU A 12 17.98 45.50 25.02
CA GLU A 12 17.76 44.45 24.03
C GLU A 12 19.03 44.32 23.19
N VAL A 13 19.86 43.34 23.55
CA VAL A 13 20.96 42.87 22.71
C VAL A 13 20.36 42.32 21.41
N LYS A 14 20.34 43.14 20.37
CA LYS A 14 20.03 42.72 19.00
C LYS A 14 21.22 41.89 18.49
N ILE A 15 21.10 40.56 18.59
CA ILE A 15 21.98 39.63 17.90
C ILE A 15 21.60 39.68 16.41
N ILE A 16 22.40 40.40 15.62
CA ILE A 16 22.25 40.48 14.16
C ILE A 16 22.92 39.24 13.58
N ASP A 17 22.11 38.35 13.01
CA ASP A 17 22.59 37.17 12.30
C ASP A 17 23.02 37.57 10.87
N SER A 18 24.09 36.94 10.37
CA SER A 18 24.85 37.35 9.18
C SER A 18 24.09 37.35 7.83
N GLU A 19 22.81 37.00 7.83
CA GLU A 19 21.97 36.88 6.63
C GLU A 19 21.01 38.06 6.38
N ASN A 20 21.04 39.14 7.18
CA ASN A 20 20.22 40.34 6.98
C ASN A 20 18.70 40.06 6.78
N LYS A 21 18.20 38.93 7.29
CA LYS A 21 16.77 38.65 7.40
C LYS A 21 16.32 39.12 8.77
N GLU A 22 15.42 40.11 8.80
CA GLU A 22 14.70 40.49 10.01
C GLU A 22 14.06 39.23 10.62
N ILE A 23 14.60 38.76 11.74
CA ILE A 23 13.99 37.70 12.53
C ILE A 23 12.72 38.31 13.14
N GLN A 24 11.59 38.11 12.47
CA GLN A 24 10.30 38.49 13.04
C GLN A 24 10.19 37.89 14.44
N PRO A 25 9.86 38.70 15.48
CA PRO A 25 9.81 38.23 16.85
C PRO A 25 8.83 37.05 16.93
N VAL A 26 9.37 35.86 17.18
CA VAL A 26 8.56 34.64 17.27
C VAL A 26 7.59 34.84 18.42
N ASP A 27 6.32 35.05 18.07
CA ASP A 27 5.26 35.42 18.98
C ASP A 27 5.21 34.46 20.18
N LYS A 28 5.69 34.93 21.34
CA LYS A 28 5.82 34.12 22.57
C LYS A 28 4.47 33.48 22.95
N LYS A 29 3.33 34.08 22.56
CA LYS A 29 2.00 33.48 22.71
C LYS A 29 1.81 32.22 21.86
N LYS A 30 2.29 32.18 20.62
CA LYS A 30 2.23 30.98 19.76
C LYS A 30 3.08 29.83 20.32
N ILE A 31 4.27 30.13 20.87
CA ILE A 31 5.13 29.13 21.52
C ILE A 31 4.45 28.56 22.76
N ARG A 32 3.88 29.41 23.62
CA ARG A 32 3.20 28.99 24.86
C ARG A 32 1.95 28.15 24.55
N LYS A 33 1.17 28.52 23.53
CA LYS A 33 -0.01 27.76 23.07
C LYS A 33 0.37 26.40 22.48
N ARG A 34 1.53 26.29 21.79
CA ARG A 34 2.10 25.00 21.34
C ARG A 34 2.54 24.12 22.49
N LYS A 35 3.27 24.67 23.48
CA LYS A 35 3.70 23.91 24.67
C LYS A 35 2.51 23.37 25.45
N LEU A 36 1.50 24.20 25.71
CA LEU A 36 0.31 23.81 26.46
C LEU A 36 -0.51 22.72 25.73
N LYS A 37 -0.62 22.83 24.40
CA LYS A 37 -1.17 21.75 23.57
C LYS A 37 -0.38 20.46 23.72
N ASN A 38 0.95 20.51 23.61
CA ASN A 38 1.80 19.32 23.72
C ASN A 38 1.74 18.68 25.11
N THR A 39 1.66 19.47 26.19
CA THR A 39 1.54 18.95 27.56
C THR A 39 0.17 18.31 27.79
N PHE A 40 -0.93 18.98 27.39
CA PHE A 40 -2.28 18.40 27.45
C PHE A 40 -2.33 17.08 26.67
N PHE A 41 -1.70 17.06 25.49
CA PHE A 41 -1.63 15.90 24.63
C PHE A 41 -0.84 14.74 25.24
N PHE A 42 0.27 15.03 25.93
CA PHE A 42 1.06 14.04 26.65
C PHE A 42 0.28 13.42 27.83
N VAL A 43 -0.48 14.24 28.57
CA VAL A 43 -1.33 13.77 29.68
C VAL A 43 -2.46 12.87 29.17
N VAL A 44 -3.13 13.27 28.08
CA VAL A 44 -4.14 12.42 27.42
C VAL A 44 -3.53 11.08 26.97
N TRP A 45 -2.27 11.08 26.53
CA TRP A 45 -1.56 9.87 26.12
C TRP A 45 -1.21 8.95 27.29
N ILE A 46 -0.68 9.48 28.39
CA ILE A 46 -0.43 8.68 29.60
C ILE A 46 -1.74 8.06 30.07
N TYR A 47 -2.85 8.81 30.02
CA TYR A 47 -4.16 8.30 30.39
C TYR A 47 -4.62 7.17 29.45
N ILE A 48 -4.54 7.34 28.12
CA ILE A 48 -4.93 6.32 27.14
C ILE A 48 -4.03 5.07 27.24
N LEU A 49 -2.71 5.23 27.35
CA LEU A 49 -1.77 4.10 27.55
C LEU A 49 -2.02 3.39 28.86
N SER A 50 -2.20 4.14 29.96
CA SER A 50 -2.49 3.55 31.26
C SER A 50 -3.84 2.83 31.25
N SER A 51 -4.84 3.37 30.55
CA SER A 51 -6.16 2.75 30.38
C SER A 51 -6.13 1.49 29.50
N ILE A 52 -5.29 1.46 28.45
CA ILE A 52 -5.20 0.31 27.53
C ILE A 52 -4.29 -0.79 28.07
N PHE A 53 -3.18 -0.45 28.75
CA PHE A 53 -2.12 -1.41 29.08
C PHE A 53 -1.91 -1.67 30.58
N ILE A 54 -2.11 -0.68 31.46
CA ILE A 54 -1.63 -0.75 32.85
C ILE A 54 -2.77 -0.95 33.84
N THR A 55 -3.94 -0.41 33.53
CA THR A 55 -5.01 -0.23 34.52
C THR A 55 -6.35 -0.42 33.84
N ASN A 56 -6.79 -1.65 33.96
CA ASN A 56 -8.13 -2.12 33.68
C ASN A 56 -9.09 -1.62 34.81
N ILE A 57 -8.97 -0.36 35.24
CA ILE A 57 -9.75 0.24 36.35
C ILE A 57 -11.24 0.10 36.06
N ASP A 58 -11.63 0.33 34.81
CA ASP A 58 -12.99 0.14 34.32
C ASP A 58 -13.46 -1.30 34.55
N THR A 59 -12.60 -2.30 34.29
CA THR A 59 -12.95 -3.71 34.49
C THR A 59 -12.94 -4.13 35.96
N ILE A 60 -12.11 -3.51 36.81
CA ILE A 60 -12.12 -3.73 38.26
C ILE A 60 -13.46 -3.23 38.81
N ILE A 61 -13.83 -2.00 38.48
CA ILE A 61 -15.11 -1.39 38.88
C ILE A 61 -16.28 -2.23 38.34
N ILE A 62 -16.28 -2.62 37.06
CA ILE A 62 -17.37 -3.42 36.47
C ILE A 62 -17.43 -4.83 37.05
N SER A 63 -16.29 -5.44 37.37
CA SER A 63 -16.25 -6.74 38.05
C SER A 63 -16.84 -6.67 39.46
N GLU A 64 -16.69 -5.53 40.14
CA GLU A 64 -17.31 -5.27 41.45
C GLU A 64 -18.83 -5.08 41.35
N PHE A 65 -19.32 -4.48 40.26
CA PHE A 65 -20.76 -4.23 40.08
C PHE A 65 -21.52 -5.41 39.45
N ASN A 66 -20.84 -6.42 38.88
CA ASN A 66 -21.46 -7.64 38.31
C ASN A 66 -22.51 -7.38 37.20
N ILE A 67 -22.49 -6.19 36.58
CA ILE A 67 -23.54 -5.71 35.64
C ILE A 67 -23.41 -6.34 34.24
N ALA A 68 -22.21 -6.79 33.85
CA ALA A 68 -21.98 -7.57 32.64
C ALA A 68 -20.62 -8.26 32.74
N GLY A 69 -20.48 -9.45 32.15
CA GLY A 69 -19.19 -10.13 32.10
C GLY A 69 -18.12 -9.20 31.53
N THR A 70 -16.99 -9.08 32.22
CA THR A 70 -15.86 -8.18 31.92
C THR A 70 -15.45 -8.20 30.44
N LEU A 71 -15.60 -9.37 29.82
CA LEU A 71 -15.33 -9.65 28.43
C LEU A 71 -16.27 -8.90 27.46
N TRP A 72 -17.58 -8.85 27.76
CA TRP A 72 -18.55 -8.10 26.98
C TRP A 72 -18.23 -6.62 26.94
N TYR A 73 -17.84 -6.05 28.08
CA TYR A 73 -17.44 -4.65 28.15
C TYR A 73 -16.22 -4.36 27.26
N ILE A 74 -15.20 -5.23 27.29
CA ILE A 74 -13.99 -5.08 26.45
C ILE A 74 -14.35 -5.14 24.96
N ILE A 75 -15.18 -6.11 24.55
CA ILE A 75 -15.63 -6.26 23.16
C ILE A 75 -16.41 -5.01 22.72
N LEU A 76 -17.38 -4.57 23.52
CA LEU A 76 -18.27 -3.45 23.19
C LEU A 76 -17.50 -2.13 23.15
N LYS A 77 -16.55 -1.92 24.08
CA LYS A 77 -15.61 -0.78 24.08
C LYS A 77 -14.74 -0.77 22.82
N THR A 78 -14.15 -1.92 22.46
CA THR A 78 -13.30 -2.04 21.27
C THR A 78 -14.08 -1.80 19.98
N LEU A 79 -15.32 -2.29 19.92
CA LEU A 79 -16.21 -2.12 18.77
C LEU A 79 -16.68 -0.66 18.63
N ILE A 80 -17.12 -0.03 19.72
CA ILE A 80 -17.50 1.39 19.72
C ILE A 80 -16.30 2.27 19.32
N LEU A 81 -15.12 2.04 19.90
CA LEU A 81 -13.92 2.79 19.56
C LEU A 81 -13.54 2.60 18.09
N SER A 82 -13.65 1.38 17.56
CA SER A 82 -13.41 1.10 16.14
C SER A 82 -14.40 1.82 15.23
N ILE A 83 -15.69 1.83 15.57
CA ILE A 83 -16.72 2.57 14.81
C ILE A 83 -16.45 4.07 14.85
N ILE A 84 -16.20 4.64 16.04
CA ILE A 84 -15.88 6.06 16.19
C ILE A 84 -14.63 6.40 15.38
N PHE A 85 -13.60 5.56 15.43
CA PHE A 85 -12.38 5.74 14.66
C PHE A 85 -12.66 5.78 13.15
N VAL A 86 -13.45 4.83 12.62
CA VAL A 86 -13.83 4.80 11.21
C VAL A 86 -14.66 6.04 10.83
N LEU A 87 -15.64 6.44 11.64
CA LEU A 87 -16.48 7.61 11.38
C LEU A 87 -15.67 8.91 11.40
N VAL A 88 -14.77 9.07 12.38
CA VAL A 88 -13.84 10.21 12.48
C VAL A 88 -12.92 10.25 11.25
N TRP A 89 -12.40 9.10 10.83
CA TRP A 89 -11.54 9.02 9.66
C TRP A 89 -12.29 9.36 8.36
N LEU A 90 -13.49 8.82 8.17
CA LEU A 90 -14.34 9.14 7.01
C LEU A 90 -14.68 10.64 6.96
N LYS A 91 -15.00 11.27 8.10
CA LYS A 91 -15.38 12.69 8.19
C LYS A 91 -14.20 13.65 8.00
N ILE A 92 -13.04 13.36 8.58
CA ILE A 92 -11.86 14.23 8.50
C ILE A 92 -11.17 14.15 7.13
N GLY A 93 -11.31 13.01 6.45
CA GLY A 93 -10.67 12.73 5.18
C GLY A 93 -9.20 12.29 5.35
N ASN A 94 -8.71 11.54 4.37
CA ASN A 94 -7.47 10.77 4.50
C ASN A 94 -6.25 11.65 4.82
N LYS A 95 -6.10 12.79 4.13
CA LYS A 95 -4.92 13.66 4.27
C LYS A 95 -4.81 14.30 5.67
N ARG A 96 -5.94 14.76 6.24
CA ARG A 96 -5.97 15.40 7.56
C ARG A 96 -5.91 14.38 8.69
N PHE A 97 -6.50 13.19 8.48
CA PHE A 97 -6.47 12.12 9.46
C PHE A 97 -5.05 11.63 9.73
N TRP A 98 -4.28 11.30 8.68
CA TRP A 98 -2.89 10.84 8.86
C TRP A 98 -1.99 11.91 9.46
N LYS A 99 -2.18 13.18 9.08
CA LYS A 99 -1.40 14.30 9.61
C LYS A 99 -1.64 14.53 11.11
N ASN A 100 -2.86 14.33 11.60
CA ASN A 100 -3.24 14.71 12.97
C ASN A 100 -3.41 13.50 13.91
N ILE A 101 -4.10 12.45 13.45
CA ILE A 101 -4.51 11.28 14.25
C ILE A 101 -3.63 10.07 13.96
N GLY A 102 -3.16 9.89 12.73
CA GLY A 102 -2.22 8.81 12.39
C GLY A 102 -0.89 8.97 13.14
N LEU A 103 -0.35 10.19 13.15
CA LEU A 103 0.82 10.56 13.96
C LEU A 103 0.56 10.44 15.46
N PHE A 104 -0.68 10.65 15.91
CA PHE A 104 -1.09 10.49 17.30
C PHE A 104 -1.00 9.04 17.73
N PHE A 105 -1.78 8.13 17.12
CA PHE A 105 -1.83 6.70 17.48
C PHE A 105 -0.52 5.96 17.27
N LEU A 106 0.26 6.35 16.26
CA LEU A 106 1.53 5.68 16.00
C LEU A 106 2.62 6.08 16.99
N PHE A 107 2.53 7.21 17.72
CA PHE A 107 3.64 7.76 18.50
C PHE A 107 4.45 6.77 19.39
N PRO A 108 3.83 5.84 20.15
CA PRO A 108 4.59 4.88 20.98
C PRO A 108 5.21 3.75 20.17
N ILE A 109 4.53 3.34 19.10
CA ILE A 109 4.97 2.30 18.16
C ILE A 109 5.85 2.93 17.08
N TYR A 110 5.95 4.26 17.04
CA TYR A 110 6.45 5.03 15.91
C TYR A 110 7.89 4.68 15.60
N PRO A 111 8.83 4.55 16.57
CA PRO A 111 10.20 4.18 16.21
C PRO A 111 10.26 2.81 15.53
N GLY A 112 9.64 1.79 16.12
CA GLY A 112 9.67 0.42 15.58
C GLY A 112 8.88 0.27 14.28
N PHE A 113 7.66 0.83 14.24
CA PHE A 113 6.82 0.84 13.06
C PHE A 113 7.40 1.69 11.93
N TRP A 114 8.07 2.80 12.25
CA TRP A 114 8.78 3.62 11.26
C TRP A 114 10.01 2.89 10.72
N ILE A 115 10.78 2.17 11.55
CA ILE A 115 11.87 1.31 11.08
C ILE A 115 11.30 0.22 10.16
N PHE A 116 10.21 -0.44 10.57
CA PHE A 116 9.55 -1.46 9.75
C PHE A 116 9.06 -0.88 8.42
N ILE A 117 8.31 0.23 8.45
CA ILE A 117 7.84 0.94 7.25
C ILE A 117 9.01 1.38 6.38
N LYS A 118 10.05 1.97 6.96
CA LYS A 118 11.23 2.43 6.22
C LYS A 118 11.93 1.26 5.54
N ASN A 119 12.11 0.14 6.25
CA ASN A 119 12.74 -1.04 5.70
C ASN A 119 11.85 -1.73 4.65
N PHE A 120 10.53 -1.72 4.84
CA PHE A 120 9.60 -2.26 3.87
C PHE A 120 9.56 -1.37 2.62
N ILE A 121 9.26 -0.08 2.78
CA ILE A 121 9.11 0.89 1.69
C ILE A 121 10.43 1.14 0.95
N TRP A 122 11.56 1.22 1.64
CA TRP A 122 12.84 1.57 1.01
C TRP A 122 13.85 0.43 0.99
N GLY A 123 13.91 -0.36 2.06
CA GLY A 123 14.85 -1.49 2.14
C GLY A 123 14.58 -2.55 1.09
N ILE A 124 13.31 -2.95 0.89
CA ILE A 124 12.96 -3.95 -0.12
C ILE A 124 13.24 -3.42 -1.53
N PRO A 125 12.76 -2.23 -1.96
CA PRO A 125 13.11 -1.70 -3.27
C PRO A 125 14.60 -1.54 -3.52
N LYS A 126 15.33 -1.03 -2.53
CA LYS A 126 16.78 -0.86 -2.61
C LYS A 126 17.48 -2.20 -2.81
N TYR A 127 17.13 -3.21 -2.01
CA TYR A 127 17.66 -4.56 -2.14
C TYR A 127 17.37 -5.18 -3.51
N LEU A 128 16.11 -5.08 -3.97
CA LEU A 128 15.72 -5.59 -5.29
C LEU A 128 16.45 -4.87 -6.42
N LEU A 129 16.71 -3.58 -6.28
CA LEU A 129 17.44 -2.77 -7.24
C LEU A 129 18.95 -3.13 -7.24
N GLU A 130 19.57 -3.27 -6.07
CA GLU A 130 20.97 -3.69 -5.91
C GLU A 130 21.22 -5.09 -6.49
N LYS A 131 20.27 -6.02 -6.30
CA LYS A 131 20.33 -7.38 -6.84
C LYS A 131 19.85 -7.48 -8.29
N LYS A 132 19.49 -6.37 -8.93
CA LYS A 132 18.99 -6.31 -10.32
C LYS A 132 17.72 -7.12 -10.55
N TYR A 133 16.93 -7.35 -9.50
CA TYR A 133 15.61 -7.95 -9.56
C TYR A 133 14.55 -6.92 -9.95
N HIS A 134 14.76 -6.23 -11.07
CA HIS A 134 13.91 -5.13 -11.55
C HIS A 134 12.43 -5.52 -11.69
N ILE A 135 12.18 -6.79 -11.96
CA ILE A 135 10.82 -7.28 -12.20
C ILE A 135 10.09 -7.54 -10.88
N LEU A 136 10.77 -8.12 -9.89
CA LEU A 136 10.26 -8.18 -8.53
C LEU A 136 10.02 -6.78 -7.97
N LEU A 137 10.90 -5.82 -8.30
CA LEU A 137 10.71 -4.42 -7.93
C LEU A 137 9.43 -3.83 -8.55
N TYR A 138 9.17 -4.08 -9.83
CA TYR A 138 7.93 -3.65 -10.48
C TYR A 138 6.68 -4.22 -9.78
N TYR A 139 6.67 -5.52 -9.49
CA TYR A 139 5.55 -6.14 -8.75
C TYR A 139 5.42 -5.63 -7.33
N TYR A 140 6.54 -5.38 -6.66
CA TYR A 140 6.55 -4.78 -5.34
C TYR A 140 5.92 -3.37 -5.37
N LEU A 141 6.30 -2.54 -6.34
CA LEU A 141 5.71 -1.21 -6.53
C LEU A 141 4.23 -1.29 -6.89
N GLU A 142 3.82 -2.23 -7.74
CA GLU A 142 2.41 -2.45 -8.07
C GLU A 142 1.60 -2.87 -6.84
N LEU A 143 2.12 -3.80 -6.03
CA LEU A 143 1.53 -4.21 -4.76
C LEU A 143 1.39 -3.01 -3.82
N PHE A 144 2.44 -2.21 -3.70
CA PHE A 144 2.43 -1.02 -2.86
C PHE A 144 1.41 0.02 -3.34
N ILE A 145 1.46 0.41 -4.62
CA ILE A 145 0.53 1.38 -5.21
C ILE A 145 -0.91 0.88 -5.08
N SER A 146 -1.17 -0.39 -5.40
CA SER A 146 -2.52 -0.97 -5.29
C SER A 146 -3.03 -0.99 -3.85
N PHE A 147 -2.16 -1.26 -2.87
CA PHE A 147 -2.47 -1.17 -1.45
C PHE A 147 -2.88 0.25 -1.04
N PHE A 148 -2.14 1.28 -1.44
CA PHE A 148 -2.45 2.67 -1.11
C PHE A 148 -3.71 3.20 -1.82
N VAL A 149 -3.93 2.79 -3.07
CA VAL A 149 -5.13 3.14 -3.82
C VAL A 149 -6.38 2.55 -3.15
N LYS A 150 -6.30 1.31 -2.70
CA LYS A 150 -7.41 0.58 -2.06
C LYS A 150 -7.34 0.63 -0.53
N ILE A 151 -6.60 1.59 0.04
CA ILE A 151 -6.28 1.60 1.47
C ILE A 151 -7.52 1.58 2.35
N LYS A 152 -8.59 2.30 1.95
CA LYS A 152 -9.87 2.33 2.68
C LYS A 152 -10.51 0.95 2.74
N THR A 153 -10.66 0.29 1.60
CA THR A 153 -11.28 -1.03 1.49
C THR A 153 -10.41 -2.10 2.16
N ASN A 154 -9.08 -2.01 2.01
CA ASN A 154 -8.16 -2.95 2.64
C ASN A 154 -8.17 -2.83 4.17
N ILE A 155 -8.18 -1.60 4.71
CA ILE A 155 -8.30 -1.39 6.15
C ILE A 155 -9.64 -1.90 6.66
N PHE A 156 -10.76 -1.64 5.95
CA PHE A 156 -12.06 -2.20 6.34
C PHE A 156 -12.04 -3.74 6.43
N LYS A 157 -11.52 -4.42 5.39
CA LYS A 157 -11.38 -5.89 5.40
C LYS A 157 -10.49 -6.37 6.53
N PHE A 158 -9.35 -5.70 6.73
CA PHE A 158 -8.40 -6.08 7.78
C PHE A 158 -9.00 -5.88 9.17
N SER A 159 -9.71 -4.78 9.42
CA SER A 159 -10.42 -4.55 10.68
C SER A 159 -11.48 -5.62 10.92
N LEU A 160 -12.26 -5.97 9.89
CA LEU A 160 -13.27 -7.02 9.98
C LEU A 160 -12.64 -8.40 10.25
N PHE A 161 -11.51 -8.70 9.62
CA PHE A 161 -10.73 -9.91 9.84
C PHE A 161 -10.22 -9.99 11.29
N VAL A 162 -9.54 -8.95 11.77
CA VAL A 162 -9.01 -8.89 13.15
C VAL A 162 -10.14 -9.00 14.16
N LEU A 163 -11.24 -8.27 13.96
CA LEU A 163 -12.42 -8.36 14.82
C LEU A 163 -12.97 -9.79 14.87
N SER A 164 -13.04 -10.48 13.73
CA SER A 164 -13.51 -11.87 13.66
C SER A 164 -12.62 -12.81 14.48
N PHE A 165 -11.30 -12.64 14.40
CA PHE A 165 -10.34 -13.45 15.17
C PHE A 165 -10.42 -13.18 16.67
N ILE A 166 -10.54 -11.91 17.08
CA ILE A 166 -10.74 -11.55 18.49
C ILE A 166 -12.02 -12.23 19.01
N LEU A 167 -13.15 -12.06 18.31
CA LEU A 167 -14.42 -12.67 18.71
C LEU A 167 -14.37 -14.20 18.74
N MET A 168 -13.65 -14.82 17.80
CA MET A 168 -13.46 -16.28 17.75
C MET A 168 -12.78 -16.81 19.02
N PHE A 169 -11.71 -16.17 19.49
CA PHE A 169 -11.00 -16.63 20.69
C PHE A 169 -11.78 -16.35 21.97
N GLU A 170 -12.47 -15.21 22.03
CA GLU A 170 -13.13 -14.72 23.24
C GLU A 170 -14.52 -15.31 23.52
N LEU A 171 -15.29 -15.67 22.48
CA LEU A 171 -16.66 -16.18 22.64
C LEU A 171 -16.70 -17.70 22.77
N ASN A 172 -17.58 -18.24 23.62
CA ASN A 172 -17.78 -19.68 23.84
C ASN A 172 -19.26 -20.11 23.65
N SER A 173 -20.04 -19.33 22.91
CA SER A 173 -21.48 -19.55 22.77
C SER A 173 -21.94 -19.46 21.31
N LYS A 174 -23.24 -19.62 21.07
CA LYS A 174 -23.90 -19.42 19.77
C LYS A 174 -23.58 -18.05 19.14
N LEU A 175 -23.06 -17.08 19.88
CA LEU A 175 -22.60 -15.80 19.33
C LEU A 175 -21.42 -15.94 18.36
N LEU A 176 -20.73 -17.08 18.34
CA LEU A 176 -19.71 -17.41 17.35
C LEU A 176 -20.23 -17.47 15.91
N TYR A 177 -21.54 -17.50 15.68
CA TYR A 177 -22.09 -17.29 14.33
C TYR A 177 -21.75 -15.90 13.75
N LEU A 178 -21.50 -14.90 14.60
CA LEU A 178 -21.15 -13.54 14.17
C LEU A 178 -19.76 -13.46 13.51
N PRO A 179 -18.64 -13.91 14.13
CA PRO A 179 -17.35 -13.99 13.44
C PRO A 179 -17.38 -14.95 12.23
N ILE A 180 -18.16 -16.05 12.27
CA ILE A 180 -18.39 -16.90 11.08
C ILE A 180 -18.97 -16.06 9.93
N SER A 181 -20.01 -15.27 10.19
CA SER A 181 -20.66 -14.42 9.16
C SER A 181 -19.69 -13.42 8.55
N PHE A 182 -18.85 -12.78 9.37
CA PHE A 182 -17.83 -11.85 8.91
C PHE A 182 -16.78 -12.53 8.02
N LEU A 183 -16.28 -13.71 8.41
CA LEU A 183 -15.32 -14.48 7.62
C LEU A 183 -15.92 -14.96 6.28
N VAL A 184 -17.19 -15.37 6.26
CA VAL A 184 -17.90 -15.73 5.03
C VAL A 184 -18.03 -14.52 4.10
N ILE A 185 -18.42 -13.35 4.61
CA ILE A 185 -18.48 -12.11 3.82
C ILE A 185 -17.10 -11.77 3.24
N LEU A 186 -16.04 -11.87 4.06
CA LEU A 186 -14.68 -11.63 3.60
C LEU A 186 -14.26 -12.64 2.51
N GLN A 187 -14.64 -13.90 2.63
CA GLN A 187 -14.37 -14.94 1.63
C GLN A 187 -15.08 -14.64 0.30
N ILE A 188 -16.36 -14.25 0.36
CA ILE A 188 -17.13 -13.88 -0.84
C ILE A 188 -16.50 -12.67 -1.53
N ILE A 189 -16.17 -11.61 -0.78
CA ILE A 189 -15.50 -10.43 -1.31
C ILE A 189 -14.18 -10.82 -1.98
N HIS A 190 -13.41 -11.68 -1.32
CA HIS A 190 -12.13 -12.17 -1.84
C HIS A 190 -12.30 -12.91 -3.18
N ILE A 191 -13.24 -13.86 -3.26
CA ILE A 191 -13.53 -14.60 -4.49
C ILE A 191 -13.98 -13.66 -5.60
N VAL A 192 -14.92 -12.76 -5.33
CA VAL A 192 -15.42 -11.80 -6.33
C VAL A 192 -14.29 -10.92 -6.87
N GLU A 193 -13.40 -10.45 -6.01
CA GLU A 193 -12.24 -9.65 -6.45
C GLU A 193 -11.27 -10.46 -7.30
N ARG A 194 -11.00 -11.72 -6.95
CA ARG A 194 -10.10 -12.59 -7.72
C ARG A 194 -10.70 -13.00 -9.06
N THR A 195 -11.99 -13.28 -9.11
CA THR A 195 -12.73 -13.50 -10.35
C THR A 195 -12.66 -12.26 -11.24
N LYS A 196 -12.98 -11.06 -10.70
CA LYS A 196 -12.90 -9.80 -11.45
C LYS A 196 -11.49 -9.54 -11.98
N GLU A 197 -10.46 -9.77 -11.17
CA GLU A 197 -9.06 -9.58 -11.58
C GLU A 197 -8.66 -10.56 -12.70
N SER A 198 -9.07 -11.83 -12.60
CA SER A 198 -8.73 -12.87 -13.57
C SER A 198 -9.40 -12.67 -14.93
N PHE A 199 -10.62 -12.10 -14.94
CA PHE A 199 -11.34 -11.78 -16.18
C PHE A 199 -11.11 -10.34 -16.67
N SER A 200 -10.51 -9.46 -15.85
CA SER A 200 -10.23 -8.10 -16.28
C SER A 200 -9.09 -8.06 -17.31
N PRO A 201 -9.20 -7.22 -18.36
CA PRO A 201 -8.08 -6.98 -19.25
C PRO A 201 -6.89 -6.44 -18.45
N MET A 202 -5.68 -6.81 -18.87
CA MET A 202 -4.47 -6.35 -18.19
C MET A 202 -4.46 -4.82 -18.12
N ARG A 203 -4.30 -4.28 -16.91
CA ARG A 203 -4.12 -2.86 -16.70
C ARG A 203 -2.68 -2.61 -16.26
N ILE A 204 -1.97 -1.78 -17.01
CA ILE A 204 -0.62 -1.33 -16.64
C ILE A 204 -0.79 0.07 -16.06
N PHE A 205 -0.43 0.26 -14.79
CA PHE A 205 -0.72 1.48 -14.03
C PHE A 205 -2.21 1.91 -14.04
N LYS A 206 -3.13 0.93 -14.09
CA LYS A 206 -4.59 1.11 -14.20
C LYS A 206 -5.12 1.63 -15.54
N MET A 207 -4.25 2.01 -16.48
CA MET A 207 -4.67 2.35 -17.83
C MET A 207 -4.89 1.05 -18.62
N SER A 208 -5.99 1.01 -19.37
CA SER A 208 -6.18 -0.04 -20.36
C SER A 208 -5.18 0.20 -21.50
N VAL A 209 -4.78 -0.86 -22.20
CA VAL A 209 -3.93 -0.72 -23.39
C VAL A 209 -4.63 0.15 -24.46
N GLY A 210 -5.96 0.14 -24.50
CA GLY A 210 -6.76 1.02 -25.36
C GLY A 210 -6.61 2.50 -24.99
N ASP A 211 -6.66 2.83 -23.71
CA ASP A 211 -6.51 4.21 -23.23
C ASP A 211 -5.13 4.77 -23.59
N LEU A 212 -4.10 3.91 -23.57
CA LEU A 212 -2.74 4.26 -23.95
C LEU A 212 -2.58 4.42 -25.47
N ASP A 213 -3.27 3.61 -26.27
CA ASP A 213 -3.29 3.73 -27.72
C ASP A 213 -3.95 5.05 -28.15
N ASP A 214 -5.08 5.40 -27.51
CA ASP A 214 -5.75 6.69 -27.72
C ASP A 214 -4.85 7.86 -27.30
N PHE A 215 -4.16 7.76 -26.15
CA PHE A 215 -3.22 8.78 -25.69
C PHE A 215 -2.07 9.00 -26.69
N VAL A 216 -1.51 7.94 -27.27
CA VAL A 216 -0.40 8.05 -28.24
C VAL A 216 -0.88 8.50 -29.62
N LYS A 217 -2.08 8.12 -30.03
CA LYS A 217 -2.69 8.62 -31.28
C LYS A 217 -3.17 10.06 -31.17
N THR A 218 -3.29 10.61 -29.96
CA THR A 218 -3.64 12.02 -29.81
C THR A 218 -2.48 12.86 -30.35
N PRO A 219 -2.65 13.64 -31.44
CA PRO A 219 -1.56 14.42 -32.05
C PRO A 219 -0.91 15.42 -31.07
N ASN A 220 -1.57 15.70 -29.95
CA ASN A 220 -1.12 16.63 -28.93
C ASN A 220 -0.30 15.97 -27.79
N ALA A 221 0.04 14.68 -27.86
CA ALA A 221 0.79 14.03 -26.77
C ALA A 221 2.19 14.62 -26.58
N THR A 222 2.87 14.95 -27.69
CA THR A 222 4.16 15.68 -27.65
C THR A 222 3.99 17.15 -27.30
N GLU A 223 2.86 17.77 -27.66
CA GLU A 223 2.56 19.17 -27.29
C GLU A 223 2.31 19.32 -25.78
N LYS A 224 1.55 18.40 -25.18
CA LYS A 224 1.36 18.33 -23.72
C LYS A 224 2.68 18.07 -22.99
N LEU A 225 3.56 17.24 -23.57
CA LEU A 225 4.90 17.05 -23.03
C LEU A 225 5.67 18.37 -23.04
N ASP A 226 5.52 19.15 -24.11
CA ASP A 226 6.14 20.45 -24.24
C ASP A 226 5.61 21.45 -23.21
N GLU A 227 4.30 21.50 -22.99
CA GLU A 227 3.67 22.30 -21.93
C GLU A 227 4.27 21.95 -20.56
N ILE A 228 4.33 20.66 -20.20
CA ILE A 228 4.88 20.20 -18.91
C ILE A 228 6.36 20.58 -18.77
N ILE A 229 7.16 20.42 -19.82
CA ILE A 229 8.58 20.76 -19.81
C ILE A 229 8.76 22.28 -19.69
N THR A 230 7.89 23.06 -20.33
CA THR A 230 7.96 24.53 -20.35
C THR A 230 7.50 25.10 -19.00
N GLU A 231 6.38 24.63 -18.44
CA GLU A 231 5.87 25.02 -17.11
C GLU A 231 6.85 24.73 -15.98
N SER A 232 7.61 23.64 -16.07
CA SER A 232 8.57 23.25 -15.04
C SER A 232 9.91 24.00 -15.14
N THR A 233 10.06 24.94 -16.08
CA THR A 233 11.28 25.75 -16.23
C THR A 233 11.05 27.15 -15.69
N ASP A 234 11.77 27.54 -14.62
CA ASP A 234 11.60 28.84 -13.96
C ASP A 234 11.58 30.01 -14.94
N SER A 235 10.60 30.90 -14.79
CA SER A 235 10.37 32.05 -15.66
C SER A 235 11.56 33.03 -15.71
N GLU A 236 12.37 33.07 -14.66
CA GLU A 236 13.50 34.01 -14.51
C GLU A 236 14.78 33.62 -15.26
N LYS A 237 14.84 32.42 -15.86
CA LYS A 237 16.05 31.96 -16.57
C LYS A 237 16.17 32.54 -17.98
N SER A 238 17.41 32.70 -18.45
CA SER A 238 17.72 33.11 -19.83
C SER A 238 17.11 32.15 -20.84
N GLU A 239 16.79 32.65 -22.04
CA GLU A 239 16.21 31.82 -23.10
C GLU A 239 17.11 30.64 -23.49
N GLU A 240 18.43 30.86 -23.48
CA GLU A 240 19.41 29.79 -23.73
C GLU A 240 19.37 28.71 -22.65
N GLU A 241 19.34 29.08 -21.36
CA GLU A 241 19.22 28.10 -20.28
C GLU A 241 17.90 27.32 -20.36
N LYS A 242 16.80 27.99 -20.72
CA LYS A 242 15.50 27.33 -20.92
C LYS A 242 15.57 26.33 -22.07
N LYS A 243 16.22 26.70 -23.18
CA LYS A 243 16.45 25.82 -24.33
C LYS A 243 17.25 24.58 -23.92
N TYR A 244 18.38 24.74 -23.22
CA TYR A 244 19.23 23.62 -22.80
C TYR A 244 18.53 22.71 -21.78
N LYS A 245 17.84 23.25 -20.78
CA LYS A 245 17.07 22.44 -19.82
C LYS A 245 15.92 21.69 -20.47
N GLY A 246 15.28 22.31 -21.45
CA GLY A 246 14.29 21.64 -22.29
C GLY A 246 14.92 20.45 -23.02
N MET A 247 16.06 20.67 -23.69
CA MET A 247 16.78 19.60 -24.39
C MET A 247 17.15 18.44 -23.45
N GLU A 248 17.71 18.74 -22.26
CA GLU A 248 18.04 17.72 -21.25
C GLU A 248 16.82 16.89 -20.85
N ARG A 249 15.70 17.53 -20.54
CA ARG A 249 14.47 16.85 -20.14
C ARG A 249 13.95 15.94 -21.24
N TYR A 250 13.92 16.41 -22.48
CA TYR A 250 13.52 15.59 -23.62
C TYR A 250 14.42 14.36 -23.78
N LEU A 251 15.73 14.51 -23.67
CA LEU A 251 16.68 13.40 -23.75
C LEU A 251 16.49 12.39 -22.61
N ILE A 252 16.26 12.85 -21.37
CA ILE A 252 15.95 11.99 -20.22
C ILE A 252 14.67 11.19 -20.48
N ILE A 253 13.59 11.86 -20.91
CA ILE A 253 12.29 11.22 -21.13
C ILE A 253 12.39 10.20 -22.25
N ASN A 254 13.07 10.54 -23.35
CA ASN A 254 13.32 9.62 -24.46
C ASN A 254 14.12 8.39 -24.02
N GLU A 255 15.19 8.57 -23.24
CA GLU A 255 15.99 7.45 -22.74
C GLU A 255 15.22 6.59 -21.74
N PHE A 256 14.40 7.20 -20.88
CA PHE A 256 13.52 6.49 -19.95
C PHE A 256 12.45 5.67 -20.71
N ALA A 257 11.84 6.24 -21.75
CA ALA A 257 10.90 5.52 -22.61
C ALA A 257 11.57 4.33 -23.30
N ASN A 258 12.78 4.50 -23.83
CA ASN A 258 13.60 3.42 -24.38
C ASN A 258 13.92 2.33 -23.34
N ALA A 259 14.32 2.74 -22.14
CA ALA A 259 14.59 1.85 -21.01
C ALA A 259 13.37 1.01 -20.66
N PHE A 260 12.22 1.67 -20.56
CA PHE A 260 10.95 1.03 -20.27
C PHE A 260 10.57 0.05 -21.37
N ASN A 261 10.69 0.44 -22.64
CA ASN A 261 10.42 -0.44 -23.78
C ASN A 261 11.32 -1.69 -23.79
N PHE A 262 12.62 -1.53 -23.54
CA PHE A 262 13.55 -2.65 -23.43
C PHE A 262 13.14 -3.61 -22.31
N LYS A 263 12.82 -3.07 -21.12
CA LYS A 263 12.38 -3.90 -19.98
C LYS A 263 11.02 -4.57 -20.23
N LEU A 264 10.10 -3.93 -20.96
CA LEU A 264 8.86 -4.58 -21.40
C LEU A 264 9.15 -5.79 -22.28
N LYS A 265 10.03 -5.65 -23.29
CA LYS A 265 10.47 -6.76 -24.15
C LYS A 265 11.14 -7.88 -23.35
N GLU A 266 11.95 -7.53 -22.35
CA GLU A 266 12.57 -8.50 -21.43
C GLU A 266 11.52 -9.27 -20.61
N ILE A 267 10.52 -8.57 -20.05
CA ILE A 267 9.42 -9.17 -19.29
C ILE A 267 8.60 -10.12 -20.18
N ILE A 268 8.31 -9.72 -21.43
CA ILE A 268 7.62 -10.56 -22.42
C ILE A 268 8.41 -11.84 -22.67
N ASN A 269 9.71 -11.71 -22.97
CA ASN A 269 10.56 -12.83 -23.35
C ASN A 269 10.79 -13.81 -22.19
N ARG A 270 10.96 -13.31 -20.97
CA ARG A 270 11.21 -14.15 -19.78
C ARG A 270 9.94 -14.71 -19.13
N ARG A 271 8.75 -14.30 -19.59
CA ARG A 271 7.44 -14.74 -19.07
C ARG A 271 7.25 -14.53 -17.56
N ILE A 272 7.91 -13.53 -16.98
CA ILE A 272 8.01 -13.38 -15.51
C ILE A 272 6.66 -13.04 -14.86
N TYR A 273 5.71 -12.56 -15.65
CA TYR A 273 4.34 -12.37 -15.21
C TYR A 273 3.64 -13.64 -14.69
N MET A 274 4.09 -14.82 -15.12
CA MET A 274 3.64 -16.11 -14.55
C MET A 274 3.80 -16.15 -13.03
N PHE A 275 4.95 -15.72 -12.51
CA PHE A 275 5.23 -15.76 -11.07
C PHE A 275 4.32 -14.83 -10.28
N SER A 276 3.96 -13.68 -10.83
CA SER A 276 3.03 -12.75 -10.16
C SER A 276 1.63 -13.34 -10.04
N PHE A 277 1.11 -13.94 -11.12
CA PHE A 277 -0.19 -14.60 -11.05
C PHE A 277 -0.17 -15.83 -10.14
N LEU A 278 0.85 -16.67 -10.24
CA LEU A 278 1.03 -17.82 -9.35
C LEU A 278 1.10 -17.37 -7.88
N GLY A 279 1.87 -16.34 -7.58
CA GLY A 279 1.96 -15.76 -6.23
C GLY A 279 0.61 -15.24 -5.72
N LYS A 280 -0.16 -14.51 -6.55
CA LYS A 280 -1.50 -14.04 -6.19
C LYS A 280 -2.48 -15.18 -5.91
N ALA A 281 -2.40 -16.24 -6.70
CA ALA A 281 -3.27 -17.41 -6.54
C ALA A 281 -2.90 -18.26 -5.32
N LEU A 282 -1.60 -18.52 -5.09
CA LEU A 282 -1.11 -19.17 -3.86
C LEU A 282 -1.47 -18.35 -2.61
N PHE A 283 -1.36 -17.02 -2.68
CA PHE A 283 -1.79 -16.16 -1.59
C PHE A 283 -3.31 -16.23 -1.36
N SER A 284 -4.09 -16.30 -2.42
CA SER A 284 -5.56 -16.44 -2.33
C SER A 284 -5.96 -17.79 -1.73
N PHE A 285 -5.25 -18.85 -2.12
CA PHE A 285 -5.36 -20.17 -1.54
C PHE A 285 -5.10 -20.13 -0.03
N PHE A 286 -3.99 -19.51 0.38
CA PHE A 286 -3.64 -19.34 1.79
C PHE A 286 -4.71 -18.58 2.59
N ILE A 287 -5.24 -17.47 2.05
CA ILE A 287 -6.31 -16.71 2.70
C ILE A 287 -7.57 -17.55 2.88
N ALA A 288 -7.97 -18.32 1.86
CA ALA A 288 -9.13 -19.22 1.96
C ALA A 288 -8.95 -20.26 3.08
N MET A 289 -7.75 -20.85 3.19
CA MET A 289 -7.44 -21.81 4.26
C MET A 289 -7.54 -21.18 5.65
N VAL A 290 -7.02 -19.96 5.83
CA VAL A 290 -7.13 -19.23 7.11
C VAL A 290 -8.60 -18.98 7.47
N TYR A 291 -9.43 -18.57 6.50
CA TYR A 291 -10.84 -18.28 6.76
C TYR A 291 -11.63 -19.54 7.07
N PHE A 292 -11.49 -20.60 6.27
CA PHE A 292 -12.18 -21.86 6.55
C PHE A 292 -11.68 -22.53 7.83
N GLY A 293 -10.38 -22.41 8.16
CA GLY A 293 -9.85 -22.88 9.44
C GLY A 293 -10.51 -22.19 10.62
N ALA A 294 -10.65 -20.86 10.55
CA ALA A 294 -11.33 -20.08 11.57
C ALA A 294 -12.83 -20.38 11.65
N ILE A 295 -13.51 -20.55 10.52
CA ILE A 295 -14.95 -20.92 10.49
C ILE A 295 -15.16 -22.29 11.14
N ASN A 296 -14.37 -23.31 10.75
CA ASN A 296 -14.51 -24.66 11.31
C ASN A 296 -14.18 -24.67 12.81
N PHE A 297 -13.16 -23.93 13.25
CA PHE A 297 -12.84 -23.80 14.67
C PHE A 297 -13.97 -23.12 15.46
N CYS A 298 -14.61 -22.08 14.89
CA CYS A 298 -15.80 -21.47 15.50
C CYS A 298 -16.96 -22.48 15.60
N LEU A 299 -17.20 -23.28 14.56
CA LEU A 299 -18.25 -24.31 14.58
C LEU A 299 -17.99 -25.36 15.67
N TYR A 300 -16.75 -25.81 15.82
CA TYR A 300 -16.34 -26.73 16.89
C TYR A 300 -16.54 -26.12 18.28
N LYS A 301 -16.20 -24.84 18.47
CA LYS A 301 -16.45 -24.13 19.74
C LYS A 301 -17.94 -23.92 20.04
N ILE A 302 -18.81 -23.88 19.03
CA ILE A 302 -20.27 -23.81 19.22
C ILE A 302 -20.81 -25.14 19.72
N ASP A 303 -20.44 -26.24 19.04
CA ASP A 303 -20.83 -27.59 19.40
C ASP A 303 -19.75 -28.58 18.93
N PRO A 304 -18.99 -29.19 19.85
CA PRO A 304 -17.98 -30.18 19.51
C PRO A 304 -18.52 -31.36 18.69
N ASN A 305 -19.80 -31.73 18.86
CA ASN A 305 -20.43 -32.84 18.14
C ASN A 305 -20.64 -32.55 16.65
N PHE A 306 -20.36 -31.32 16.19
CA PHE A 306 -20.32 -31.04 14.76
C PHE A 306 -19.18 -31.78 14.05
N TYR A 307 -18.18 -32.25 14.80
CA TYR A 307 -17.04 -33.01 14.30
C TYR A 307 -16.84 -34.28 15.10
N ASN A 308 -16.35 -35.33 14.46
CA ASN A 308 -15.84 -36.53 15.10
C ASN A 308 -14.33 -36.33 15.30
N ILE A 309 -13.88 -36.19 16.55
CA ILE A 309 -12.50 -35.88 16.93
C ILE A 309 -12.19 -36.57 18.26
N ASP A 310 -11.11 -37.37 18.30
CA ASP A 310 -10.72 -38.14 19.49
C ASP A 310 -9.77 -37.38 20.45
N PHE A 311 -9.48 -36.12 20.17
CA PHE A 311 -8.56 -35.26 20.93
C PHE A 311 -9.13 -33.87 21.14
N SER A 312 -8.42 -33.02 21.89
CA SER A 312 -8.80 -31.61 22.12
C SER A 312 -8.11 -30.69 21.08
N PRO A 313 -8.77 -30.36 19.96
CA PRO A 313 -8.17 -29.58 18.90
C PRO A 313 -7.94 -28.13 19.29
N LYS A 314 -6.81 -27.59 18.84
CA LYS A 314 -6.48 -26.17 18.82
C LYS A 314 -6.85 -25.58 17.45
N TYR A 315 -6.81 -24.25 17.35
CA TYR A 315 -7.05 -23.55 16.09
C TYR A 315 -6.18 -24.08 14.93
N PHE A 316 -4.91 -24.40 15.20
CA PHE A 316 -3.99 -24.88 14.17
C PHE A 316 -4.43 -26.22 13.57
N ASP A 317 -5.09 -27.09 14.34
CA ASP A 317 -5.60 -28.37 13.83
C ASP A 317 -6.73 -28.15 12.82
N PHE A 318 -7.56 -27.12 13.03
CA PHE A 318 -8.58 -26.72 12.06
C PHE A 318 -8.02 -25.97 10.84
N PHE A 319 -6.92 -25.24 11.01
CA PHE A 319 -6.16 -24.67 9.90
C PHE A 319 -5.56 -25.77 9.03
N TYR A 320 -4.92 -26.78 9.65
CA TYR A 320 -4.42 -27.98 9.00
C TYR A 320 -5.54 -28.76 8.30
N TYR A 321 -6.67 -28.98 9.00
CA TYR A 321 -7.87 -29.59 8.41
C TYR A 321 -8.35 -28.86 7.15
N SER A 322 -8.36 -27.52 7.18
CA SER A 322 -8.79 -26.71 6.04
C SER A 322 -7.79 -26.72 4.88
N PHE A 323 -6.50 -26.86 5.16
CA PHE A 323 -5.47 -27.11 4.14
C PHE A 323 -5.71 -28.45 3.44
N PHE A 324 -5.97 -29.51 4.23
CA PHE A 324 -6.15 -30.86 3.72
C PHE A 324 -7.56 -31.15 3.19
N THR A 325 -8.52 -30.25 3.35
CA THR A 325 -9.90 -30.43 2.87
C THR A 325 -9.99 -30.72 1.36
N ILE A 326 -9.00 -30.30 0.57
CA ILE A 326 -8.95 -30.56 -0.89
C ILE A 326 -8.40 -31.96 -1.20
N PHE A 327 -7.69 -32.57 -0.26
CA PHE A 327 -7.19 -33.92 -0.38
C PHE A 327 -8.19 -34.89 0.28
N PRO A 328 -8.53 -36.00 -0.38
CA PRO A 328 -9.55 -36.93 0.14
C PRO A 328 -9.12 -37.60 1.47
N ASP A 329 -7.82 -37.83 1.65
CA ASP A 329 -7.24 -38.47 2.83
C ASP A 329 -6.30 -37.50 3.54
N GLY A 330 -6.49 -37.26 4.85
CA GLY A 330 -5.44 -36.54 5.60
C GLY A 330 -5.80 -35.86 6.92
N THR A 331 -6.99 -36.03 7.49
CA THR A 331 -7.36 -35.30 8.72
C THR A 331 -8.10 -36.16 9.72
N ASP A 332 -7.64 -36.15 10.97
CA ASP A 332 -8.31 -36.78 12.13
C ASP A 332 -9.57 -36.01 12.59
N ILE A 333 -10.08 -35.09 11.77
CA ILE A 333 -11.26 -34.27 12.03
C ILE A 333 -12.27 -34.56 10.92
N GLU A 334 -13.39 -35.18 11.29
CA GLU A 334 -14.45 -35.50 10.32
C GLU A 334 -15.72 -34.67 10.60
N PRO A 335 -16.31 -33.98 9.61
CA PRO A 335 -17.54 -33.24 9.83
C PRO A 335 -18.75 -34.19 9.92
N VAL A 336 -19.46 -34.16 11.05
CA VAL A 336 -20.64 -34.99 11.30
C VAL A 336 -21.92 -34.23 10.98
N SER A 337 -22.03 -32.98 11.45
CA SER A 337 -23.24 -32.18 11.29
C SER A 337 -23.41 -31.63 9.87
N THR A 338 -24.66 -31.32 9.50
CA THR A 338 -24.98 -30.73 8.18
C THR A 338 -24.23 -29.42 7.95
N ILE A 339 -24.11 -28.56 8.96
CA ILE A 339 -23.42 -27.27 8.80
C ILE A 339 -21.90 -27.44 8.61
N ALA A 340 -21.28 -28.39 9.32
CA ALA A 340 -19.87 -28.71 9.15
C ALA A 340 -19.60 -29.32 7.76
N LYS A 341 -20.49 -30.22 7.30
CA LYS A 341 -20.43 -30.81 5.95
C LYS A 341 -20.58 -29.76 4.85
N VAL A 342 -21.56 -28.86 4.97
CA VAL A 342 -21.75 -27.75 4.02
C VAL A 342 -20.52 -26.83 4.01
N THR A 343 -19.95 -26.54 5.18
CA THR A 343 -18.73 -25.74 5.30
C THR A 343 -17.54 -26.42 4.61
N ARG A 344 -17.37 -27.74 4.80
CA ARG A 344 -16.35 -28.54 4.08
C ARG A 344 -16.57 -28.49 2.56
N MET A 345 -17.80 -28.72 2.09
CA MET A 345 -18.14 -28.66 0.66
C MET A 345 -17.88 -27.27 0.06
N ALA A 346 -18.19 -26.20 0.80
CA ALA A 346 -17.87 -24.83 0.40
C ALA A 346 -16.35 -24.62 0.32
N GLY A 347 -15.59 -25.11 1.31
CA GLY A 347 -14.13 -25.10 1.31
C GLY A 347 -13.53 -25.78 0.08
N VAL A 348 -13.99 -27.00 -0.23
CA VAL A 348 -13.59 -27.74 -1.44
C VAL A 348 -13.94 -26.96 -2.70
N SER A 349 -15.17 -26.43 -2.80
CA SER A 349 -15.63 -25.67 -3.96
C SER A 349 -14.77 -24.43 -4.22
N VAL A 350 -14.42 -23.70 -3.15
CA VAL A 350 -13.49 -22.56 -3.22
C VAL A 350 -12.09 -23.00 -3.64
N GLY A 351 -11.59 -24.11 -3.09
CA GLY A 351 -10.31 -24.69 -3.49
C GLY A 351 -10.27 -25.05 -4.98
N VAL A 352 -11.32 -25.71 -5.49
CA VAL A 352 -11.48 -26.02 -6.91
C VAL A 352 -11.54 -24.76 -7.76
N LEU A 353 -12.30 -23.74 -7.35
CA LEU A 353 -12.34 -22.46 -8.07
C LEU A 353 -10.96 -21.79 -8.13
N ILE A 354 -10.20 -21.79 -7.03
CA ILE A 354 -8.84 -21.23 -7.02
C ILE A 354 -7.89 -22.04 -7.92
N ASN A 355 -8.00 -23.37 -7.91
CA ASN A 355 -7.24 -24.24 -8.81
C ASN A 355 -7.62 -24.04 -10.29
N LEU A 356 -8.91 -23.83 -10.58
CA LEU A 356 -9.37 -23.51 -11.93
C LEU A 356 -8.89 -22.13 -12.38
N LEU A 357 -8.84 -21.15 -11.46
CA LEU A 357 -8.20 -19.86 -11.73
C LEU A 357 -6.70 -20.03 -12.00
N LEU A 358 -5.98 -20.86 -11.23
CA LEU A 358 -4.58 -21.20 -11.50
C LEU A 358 -4.39 -21.80 -12.90
N LEU A 359 -5.25 -22.76 -13.25
CA LEU A 359 -5.21 -23.42 -14.55
C LEU A 359 -5.54 -22.44 -15.68
N THR A 360 -6.57 -21.61 -15.50
CA THR A 360 -6.97 -20.60 -16.48
C THR A 360 -5.90 -19.55 -16.64
N VAL A 361 -5.26 -19.11 -15.56
CA VAL A 361 -4.08 -18.25 -15.62
C VAL A 361 -2.98 -18.94 -16.42
N TYR A 362 -2.64 -20.18 -16.10
CA TYR A 362 -1.61 -20.94 -16.81
C TYR A 362 -1.91 -21.04 -18.32
N LEU A 363 -3.15 -21.41 -18.68
CA LEU A 363 -3.61 -21.52 -20.07
C LEU A 363 -3.72 -20.16 -20.77
N THR A 364 -4.21 -19.12 -20.10
CA THR A 364 -4.33 -17.76 -20.65
C THR A 364 -2.95 -17.17 -20.92
N ILE A 365 -2.01 -17.44 -20.03
CA ILE A 365 -0.60 -17.09 -20.21
C ILE A 365 -0.01 -17.88 -21.39
N SER A 366 -0.36 -19.16 -21.53
CA SER A 366 0.01 -19.98 -22.69
C SER A 366 -0.61 -19.46 -24.00
N ASN A 367 -1.82 -18.90 -23.93
CA ASN A 367 -2.60 -18.40 -25.07
C ASN A 367 -2.26 -16.95 -25.49
N GLU A 368 -1.04 -16.48 -25.21
CA GLU A 368 -0.44 -15.24 -25.72
C GLU A 368 -1.17 -13.90 -25.47
N ARG A 369 -2.39 -13.84 -24.94
CA ARG A 369 -3.13 -12.57 -24.71
C ARG A 369 -2.35 -11.55 -23.89
N PHE A 370 -1.64 -12.02 -22.87
CA PHE A 370 -0.80 -11.17 -22.04
C PHE A 370 0.43 -10.66 -22.79
N LYS A 371 1.06 -11.54 -23.58
CA LYS A 371 2.15 -11.20 -24.49
C LYS A 371 1.69 -10.18 -25.53
N GLU A 372 0.48 -10.32 -26.08
CA GLU A 372 -0.10 -9.40 -27.05
C GLU A 372 -0.31 -8.00 -26.44
N ASN A 373 -0.89 -7.91 -25.24
CA ASN A 373 -1.09 -6.64 -24.55
C ASN A 373 0.23 -5.93 -24.23
N LEU A 374 1.23 -6.69 -23.75
CA LEU A 374 2.56 -6.13 -23.50
C LEU A 374 3.28 -5.76 -24.80
N SER A 375 3.09 -6.51 -25.89
CA SER A 375 3.68 -6.20 -27.20
C SER A 375 3.06 -4.94 -27.79
N LYS A 376 1.74 -4.75 -27.64
CA LYS A 376 1.05 -3.51 -27.97
C LYS A 376 1.61 -2.34 -27.16
N LEU A 377 1.78 -2.49 -25.85
CA LEU A 377 2.40 -1.44 -25.03
C LEU A 377 3.85 -1.14 -25.45
N SER A 378 4.63 -2.17 -25.76
CA SER A 378 5.99 -2.02 -26.27
C SER A 378 6.01 -1.23 -27.58
N LEU A 379 5.09 -1.51 -28.50
CA LEU A 379 4.94 -0.79 -29.76
C LEU A 379 4.50 0.67 -29.55
N ILE A 380 3.53 0.90 -28.66
CA ILE A 380 3.09 2.25 -28.26
C ILE A 380 4.26 3.05 -27.69
N THR A 381 5.07 2.44 -26.82
CA THR A 381 6.26 3.09 -26.22
C THR A 381 7.33 3.37 -27.27
N ASP A 382 7.54 2.45 -28.22
CA ASP A 382 8.48 2.63 -29.33
C ASP A 382 8.05 3.81 -30.23
N ASN A 383 6.77 3.89 -30.56
CA ASN A 383 6.21 5.00 -31.34
C ASN A 383 6.29 6.33 -30.57
N TYR A 384 6.01 6.32 -29.27
CA TYR A 384 6.14 7.51 -28.43
C TYR A 384 7.59 8.01 -28.38
N THR A 385 8.55 7.11 -28.28
CA THR A 385 9.99 7.41 -28.33
C THR A 385 10.36 8.06 -29.67
N LYS A 386 9.92 7.49 -30.80
CA LYS A 386 10.13 8.09 -32.14
C LYS A 386 9.47 9.47 -32.26
N GLY A 387 8.26 9.62 -31.71
CA GLY A 387 7.56 10.90 -31.65
C GLY A 387 8.34 11.97 -30.88
N ILE A 388 8.92 11.61 -29.74
CA ILE A 388 9.80 12.50 -28.97
C ILE A 388 11.04 12.90 -29.78
N GLN A 389 11.68 11.96 -30.47
CA GLN A 389 12.87 12.25 -31.28
C GLN A 389 12.56 13.21 -32.43
N ASN A 390 11.47 12.95 -33.17
CA ASN A 390 11.01 13.83 -34.25
C ASN A 390 10.65 15.23 -33.73
N HIS A 391 9.97 15.31 -32.57
CA HIS A 391 9.63 16.59 -31.96
C HIS A 391 10.88 17.34 -31.48
N PHE A 392 11.85 16.64 -30.89
CA PHE A 392 13.13 17.20 -30.48
C PHE A 392 13.88 17.80 -31.68
N GLU A 393 13.96 17.06 -32.79
CA GLU A 393 14.57 17.51 -34.04
C GLU A 393 13.89 18.76 -34.59
N LYS A 394 12.55 18.75 -34.62
CA LYS A 394 11.77 19.90 -35.09
C LYS A 394 11.96 21.13 -34.20
N LYS A 395 11.97 20.96 -32.88
CA LYS A 395 12.05 22.06 -31.91
C LYS A 395 13.45 22.66 -31.79
N TYR A 396 14.48 21.83 -31.86
CA TYR A 396 15.86 22.23 -31.59
C TYR A 396 16.76 22.28 -32.82
N GLY A 397 16.29 21.79 -33.97
CA GLY A 397 17.02 21.82 -35.25
C GLY A 397 18.20 20.85 -35.30
N CYS A 398 18.27 19.87 -34.39
CA CYS A 398 19.35 18.89 -34.33
C CYS A 398 18.82 17.54 -33.85
N ASN A 399 19.48 16.45 -34.29
CA ASN A 399 19.18 15.11 -33.79
C ASN A 399 19.55 14.97 -32.28
N PRO A 400 18.96 14.00 -31.56
CA PRO A 400 19.24 13.79 -30.13
C PRO A 400 20.73 13.57 -29.80
N THR A 401 21.48 12.94 -30.71
CA THR A 401 22.92 12.67 -30.52
C THR A 401 23.77 13.94 -30.59
N ASP A 402 23.42 14.88 -31.46
CA ASP A 402 24.11 16.16 -31.61
C ASP A 402 23.65 17.14 -30.53
N GLY A 403 22.37 17.10 -30.14
CA GLY A 403 21.86 17.79 -28.96
C GLY A 403 22.63 17.38 -27.68
N LEU A 404 22.91 16.09 -27.51
CA LEU A 404 23.74 15.59 -26.41
C LEU A 404 25.18 16.16 -26.45
N LYS A 405 25.80 16.21 -27.64
CA LYS A 405 27.13 16.82 -27.80
C LYS A 405 27.11 18.31 -27.47
N GLN A 406 26.05 19.03 -27.87
CA GLN A 406 25.89 20.44 -27.52
C GLN A 406 25.79 20.61 -26.00
N LEU A 407 24.91 19.86 -25.33
CA LEU A 407 24.76 19.91 -23.88
C LEU A 407 26.06 19.62 -23.13
N ASN A 408 26.86 18.66 -23.60
CA ASN A 408 28.17 18.36 -23.04
C ASN A 408 29.16 19.53 -23.18
N LYS A 409 29.12 20.27 -24.30
CA LYS A 409 29.94 21.49 -24.47
C LYS A 409 29.55 22.59 -23.48
N PHE A 410 28.29 22.64 -23.08
CA PHE A 410 27.77 23.54 -22.04
C PHE A 410 27.97 23.03 -20.61
N GLY A 411 28.71 21.94 -20.41
CA GLY A 411 29.02 21.39 -19.08
C GLY A 411 27.86 20.61 -18.45
N SER A 412 26.85 20.22 -19.22
CA SER A 412 25.79 19.34 -18.73
C SER A 412 26.34 17.97 -18.34
N LYS A 413 25.88 17.43 -17.22
CA LYS A 413 26.20 16.07 -16.76
C LYS A 413 25.24 15.01 -17.32
N ILE A 414 24.42 15.38 -18.31
CA ILE A 414 23.36 14.51 -18.79
C ILE A 414 23.90 13.21 -19.41
N ASP A 415 25.04 13.24 -20.10
CA ASP A 415 25.64 12.03 -20.69
C ASP A 415 25.98 10.98 -19.63
N ASP A 416 26.46 11.38 -18.45
CA ASP A 416 26.72 10.47 -17.34
C ASP A 416 25.44 9.84 -16.82
N ILE A 417 24.36 10.62 -16.72
CA ILE A 417 23.03 10.12 -16.31
C ILE A 417 22.51 9.11 -17.34
N LEU A 418 22.57 9.43 -18.64
CA LEU A 418 22.13 8.54 -19.71
C LEU A 418 22.97 7.26 -19.75
N LYS A 419 24.29 7.35 -19.55
CA LYS A 419 25.18 6.18 -19.43
C LYS A 419 24.81 5.30 -18.23
N GLN A 420 24.50 5.90 -17.08
CA GLN A 420 24.05 5.14 -15.90
C GLN A 420 22.73 4.41 -16.16
N VAL A 421 21.78 5.08 -16.81
CA VAL A 421 20.50 4.48 -17.23
C VAL A 421 20.75 3.31 -18.19
N ARG A 422 21.54 3.50 -19.25
CA ARG A 422 21.93 2.43 -20.20
C ARG A 422 22.61 1.25 -19.54
N LYS A 423 23.51 1.51 -18.59
CA LYS A 423 24.22 0.47 -17.84
C LYS A 423 23.24 -0.38 -17.01
N HIS A 424 22.24 0.24 -16.39
CA HIS A 424 21.21 -0.49 -15.62
C HIS A 424 20.22 -1.26 -16.50
N ILE A 425 20.07 -0.87 -17.77
CA ILE A 425 19.20 -1.59 -18.71
C ILE A 425 19.87 -2.87 -19.23
N LYS A 426 21.15 -2.78 -19.60
CA LYS A 426 21.89 -3.87 -20.28
C LYS A 426 22.33 -5.02 -19.38
N THR A 427 22.43 -4.79 -18.07
CA THR A 427 22.70 -5.85 -17.08
C THR A 427 21.42 -6.33 -16.44
#